data_AF-A0A1D3L600-F1
#
_entry.id   AF-A0A1D3L600-F1
#
_cell.length_a   1.000
_cell.length_b   1.000
_cell.length_c   1.000
_cell.angle_alpha   90.00
_cell.angle_beta   90.00
_cell.angle_gamma   90.00
#
_symmetry.space_group_name_H-M   'P 1'
#
loop_
_entity.id
_entity.type
_entity.pdbx_description
1 polymer ?
#
loop_
_entity_poly.entity_id
_entity_poly.type
_entity_poly.pdbx_seq_one_letter_code
_entity_poly.pdbx_strand_id
1 'polypeptide(L)'
;ENQLTENLNSLKKIGQNISDKKDQFLHALSETPIPNFNTLKEIYHDIVNYESHIDEIKNISNKENENIILYIDTITKLKEKVQSILNFVTTYENDNNIIKQHIQDNDEDNVSKIKETLKTTIQSFQEILNKIDETKAQFYGNNNINNIISTISQNVNDVKKHLSKDLTIENELIQIQKSLEDIKNSTYEIRSEQITKYINTINNYVEQQTKHIQNNPNKDEIDDIIQKIVNYNKESEIKLPTIIDNKNNVTSIISHINKVIDLIKSEYNNNNNVSYNVAKKHEEDANIIIRDLDTSQNMVNNLIQKNFKIINDLKNRKQEMENRNNLHAINRQQEITQTEHINNTYHPHINHTNNINKNHQYSSSDRKNSSKTKDTGNSVKYAGAITLGLVAYYVIIRTKEKKDKDEMEFDKSTSFYDENENKNESDLFKREDEIIEIDMNEDL
;
A
#
# COMPACT_ATOMS: atom_id res chain seq x y z
N GLU A 1 43.28 12.47 -25.59
CA GLU A 1 42.77 11.23 -24.96
C GLU A 1 41.52 10.82 -25.71
N ASN A 2 41.36 9.52 -26.03
CA ASN A 2 40.31 9.05 -26.93
C ASN A 2 38.96 9.00 -26.20
N GLN A 3 37.87 9.49 -26.80
CA GLN A 3 36.54 9.58 -26.16
C GLN A 3 36.01 8.22 -25.66
N LEU A 4 36.42 7.13 -26.32
CA LEU A 4 36.16 5.74 -25.88
C LEU A 4 36.83 5.39 -24.54
N THR A 5 38.04 5.90 -24.27
CA THR A 5 38.76 5.71 -23.01
C THR A 5 38.05 6.42 -21.87
N GLU A 6 37.61 7.65 -22.10
CA GLU A 6 36.84 8.44 -21.13
C GLU A 6 35.51 7.76 -20.80
N ASN A 7 34.77 7.32 -21.83
CA ASN A 7 33.52 6.57 -21.67
C ASN A 7 33.71 5.28 -20.87
N LEU A 8 34.77 4.50 -21.14
CA LEU A 8 35.08 3.28 -20.41
C LEU A 8 35.39 3.55 -18.93
N ASN A 9 36.15 4.60 -18.63
CA ASN A 9 36.46 5.00 -17.25
C ASN A 9 35.22 5.49 -16.50
N SER A 10 34.37 6.28 -17.17
CA SER A 10 33.08 6.73 -16.63
C SER A 10 32.16 5.55 -16.31
N LEU A 11 32.03 4.57 -17.21
CA LEU A 11 31.25 3.35 -16.96
C LEU A 11 31.77 2.56 -15.77
N LYS A 12 33.10 2.39 -15.62
CA LYS A 12 33.69 1.71 -14.46
C LYS A 12 33.35 2.43 -13.16
N LYS A 13 33.45 3.77 -13.14
CA LYS A 13 33.12 4.60 -11.96
C LYS A 13 31.64 4.51 -11.61
N ILE A 14 30.75 4.63 -12.61
CA ILE A 14 29.30 4.48 -12.43
C ILE A 14 28.98 3.07 -11.90
N GLY A 15 29.59 2.04 -12.47
CA GLY A 15 29.37 0.66 -12.04
C GLY A 15 29.81 0.40 -10.60
N GLN A 16 30.94 0.96 -10.18
CA GLN A 16 31.38 0.89 -8.78
C GLN A 16 30.38 1.61 -7.86
N ASN A 17 29.97 2.84 -8.20
CA ASN A 17 29.00 3.59 -7.40
C ASN A 17 27.67 2.84 -7.24
N ILE A 18 27.16 2.22 -8.31
CA ILE A 18 25.94 1.41 -8.25
C ILE A 18 26.15 0.16 -7.38
N SER A 19 27.31 -0.49 -7.48
CA SER A 19 27.63 -1.64 -6.63
C SER A 19 27.68 -1.25 -5.16
N ASP A 20 28.36 -0.16 -4.83
CA ASP A 20 28.47 0.34 -3.45
C ASP A 20 27.09 0.73 -2.91
N LYS A 21 26.25 1.37 -3.73
CA LYS A 21 24.86 1.72 -3.38
C LYS A 21 23.97 0.48 -3.23
N LYS A 22 24.16 -0.56 -4.04
CA LYS A 22 23.49 -1.85 -3.89
C LYS A 22 23.87 -2.51 -2.56
N ASP A 23 25.16 -2.51 -2.22
CA ASP A 23 25.62 -3.08 -0.96
C ASP A 23 25.09 -2.28 0.24
N GLN A 24 25.07 -0.94 0.16
CA GLN A 24 24.42 -0.08 1.15
C GLN A 24 22.92 -0.38 1.28
N PHE A 25 22.22 -0.59 0.16
CA PHE A 25 20.80 -0.94 0.14
C PHE A 25 20.56 -2.28 0.82
N LEU A 26 21.31 -3.33 0.45
CA LEU A 26 21.22 -4.66 1.05
C LEU A 26 21.60 -4.65 2.53
N HIS A 27 22.62 -3.87 2.89
CA HIS A 27 23.08 -3.71 4.26
C HIS A 27 22.02 -3.02 5.13
N ALA A 28 21.44 -1.91 4.65
CA ALA A 28 20.34 -1.20 5.32
C ALA A 28 19.13 -2.12 5.56
N LEU A 29 18.84 -3.02 4.60
CA LEU A 29 17.82 -4.07 4.75
C LEU A 29 18.16 -5.12 5.82
N SER A 30 19.44 -5.34 6.10
CA SER A 30 19.93 -6.42 6.98
C SER A 30 20.24 -6.01 8.43
N GLU A 31 20.77 -4.80 8.66
CA GLU A 31 21.31 -4.41 9.97
C GLU A 31 20.35 -3.60 10.84
N THR A 32 19.38 -2.89 10.26
CA THR A 32 18.53 -2.00 11.05
C THR A 32 17.18 -2.66 11.38
N PRO A 33 16.77 -2.69 12.66
CA PRO A 33 15.41 -3.03 13.07
C PRO A 33 14.36 -2.04 12.57
N ILE A 34 14.77 -0.92 11.94
CA ILE A 34 13.94 0.02 11.15
C ILE A 34 14.77 0.61 9.98
N PRO A 35 14.70 0.16 8.69
CA PRO A 35 15.31 0.91 7.61
C PRO A 35 14.50 2.19 7.43
N ASN A 36 15.21 3.32 7.38
CA ASN A 36 14.59 4.57 7.02
C ASN A 36 14.17 4.48 5.54
N PHE A 37 12.87 4.35 5.29
CA PHE A 37 12.32 4.29 3.93
C PHE A 37 12.72 5.50 3.08
N ASN A 38 13.00 6.66 3.69
CA ASN A 38 13.56 7.80 2.96
C ASN A 38 14.98 7.52 2.46
N THR A 39 15.82 6.85 3.26
CA THR A 39 17.16 6.43 2.86
C THR A 39 17.12 5.40 1.73
N LEU A 40 16.17 4.45 1.76
CA LEU A 40 15.98 3.51 0.64
C LEU A 40 15.52 4.22 -0.65
N LYS A 41 14.65 5.23 -0.54
CA LYS A 41 14.22 6.06 -1.68
C LYS A 41 15.35 6.92 -2.24
N GLU A 42 16.20 7.48 -1.39
CA GLU A 42 17.39 8.24 -1.80
C GLU A 42 18.37 7.34 -2.56
N ILE A 43 18.70 6.15 -2.02
CA ILE A 43 19.58 5.19 -2.70
C ILE A 43 19.00 4.79 -4.07
N TYR A 44 17.68 4.60 -4.16
CA TYR A 44 17.03 4.32 -5.43
C TYR A 44 17.13 5.49 -6.42
N HIS A 45 16.88 6.71 -5.95
CA HIS A 45 16.96 7.90 -6.80
C HIS A 45 18.38 8.08 -7.38
N ASP A 46 19.41 7.85 -6.55
CA ASP A 46 20.81 7.86 -7.00
C ASP A 46 21.05 6.82 -8.10
N ILE A 47 20.54 5.59 -7.94
CA ILE A 47 20.68 4.51 -8.93
C ILE A 47 19.98 4.85 -10.25
N VAL A 48 18.77 5.42 -10.20
CA VAL A 48 18.04 5.86 -11.41
C VAL A 48 18.76 7.00 -12.12
N ASN A 49 19.35 7.95 -11.38
CA ASN A 49 20.14 9.02 -11.97
C ASN A 49 21.37 8.47 -12.72
N TYR A 50 22.01 7.42 -12.21
CA TYR A 50 23.10 6.75 -12.93
C TYR A 50 22.63 6.00 -14.18
N GLU A 51 21.40 5.48 -14.21
CA GLU A 51 20.83 4.77 -15.39
C GLU A 51 20.75 5.69 -16.63
N SER A 52 20.33 6.94 -16.45
CA SER A 52 20.26 7.92 -17.56
C SER A 52 21.63 8.17 -18.21
N HIS A 53 22.69 8.23 -17.42
CA HIS A 53 24.05 8.47 -17.93
C HIS A 53 24.61 7.25 -18.69
N ILE A 54 24.14 6.04 -18.36
CA ILE A 54 24.56 4.81 -19.04
C ILE A 54 23.97 4.74 -20.44
N ASP A 55 22.71 5.14 -20.63
CA ASP A 55 22.05 5.14 -21.93
C ASP A 55 22.73 6.11 -22.92
N GLU A 56 23.20 7.26 -22.44
CA GLU A 56 24.00 8.20 -23.25
C GLU A 56 25.33 7.58 -23.70
N ILE A 57 26.10 7.00 -22.77
CA ILE A 57 27.38 6.37 -23.08
C ILE A 57 27.18 5.17 -24.03
N LYS A 58 26.10 4.40 -23.86
CA LYS A 58 25.72 3.27 -24.72
C LYS A 58 25.49 3.73 -26.16
N ASN A 59 24.75 4.83 -26.36
CA ASN A 59 24.47 5.36 -27.69
C ASN A 59 25.74 5.83 -28.40
N ILE A 60 26.61 6.56 -27.69
CA ILE A 60 27.91 7.01 -28.23
C ILE A 60 28.76 5.78 -28.60
N SER A 61 28.86 4.81 -27.70
CA SER A 61 29.68 3.60 -27.91
C SER A 61 29.20 2.74 -29.07
N ASN A 62 27.89 2.65 -29.30
CA ASN A 62 27.32 1.93 -30.45
C ASN A 62 27.64 2.64 -31.77
N LYS A 63 27.51 3.97 -31.81
CA LYS A 63 27.84 4.78 -32.99
C LYS A 63 29.32 4.67 -33.36
N GLU A 64 30.21 4.73 -32.37
CA GLU A 64 31.65 4.55 -32.61
C GLU A 64 31.99 3.15 -33.13
N ASN A 65 31.29 2.11 -32.66
CA ASN A 65 31.47 0.76 -33.18
C ASN A 65 31.03 0.65 -34.66
N GLU A 66 29.93 1.31 -35.04
CA GLU A 66 29.49 1.39 -36.44
C GLU A 66 30.53 2.11 -37.32
N ASN A 67 31.09 3.23 -36.83
CA ASN A 67 32.15 3.97 -37.53
C ASN A 67 33.40 3.09 -37.72
N ILE A 68 33.84 2.35 -36.70
CA ILE A 68 34.98 1.43 -36.77
C ILE A 68 34.76 0.38 -37.87
N ILE A 69 33.56 -0.20 -37.97
CA ILE A 69 33.23 -1.19 -39.01
C ILE A 69 33.35 -0.56 -40.41
N LEU A 70 32.85 0.67 -40.59
CA LEU A 70 32.95 1.40 -41.85
C LEU A 70 34.39 1.73 -42.23
N TYR A 71 35.23 2.11 -41.27
CA TYR A 71 36.65 2.37 -41.51
C TYR A 71 37.40 1.11 -41.92
N ILE A 72 37.15 -0.02 -41.26
CA ILE A 72 37.73 -1.32 -41.65
C ILE A 72 37.35 -1.68 -43.08
N ASP A 73 36.07 -1.58 -43.44
CA ASP A 73 35.59 -1.88 -44.79
C ASP A 73 36.22 -0.96 -45.85
N THR A 74 36.27 0.34 -45.57
CA THR A 74 36.84 1.35 -46.49
C THR A 74 38.34 1.10 -46.72
N ILE A 75 39.11 0.92 -45.65
CA ILE A 75 40.56 0.69 -45.74
C ILE A 75 40.86 -0.64 -46.42
N THR A 76 40.06 -1.68 -46.16
CA THR A 76 40.19 -2.98 -46.84
C THR A 76 39.99 -2.83 -48.35
N LYS A 77 38.93 -2.15 -48.79
CA LYS A 77 38.67 -1.88 -50.21
C LYS A 77 39.77 -1.05 -50.87
N LEU A 78 40.29 -0.03 -50.19
CA LEU A 78 41.41 0.78 -50.69
C LEU A 78 42.67 -0.07 -50.84
N LYS A 79 42.99 -0.89 -49.84
CA LYS A 79 44.11 -1.82 -49.88
C LYS A 79 44.00 -2.82 -51.04
N GLU A 80 42.82 -3.40 -51.27
CA GLU A 80 42.55 -4.30 -52.41
C GLU A 80 42.72 -3.60 -53.76
N LYS A 81 42.28 -2.34 -53.87
CA LYS A 81 42.45 -1.53 -55.09
C LYS A 81 43.93 -1.25 -55.36
N VAL A 82 44.70 -0.84 -54.33
CA VAL A 82 46.15 -0.61 -54.45
C VAL A 82 46.88 -1.92 -54.80
N GLN A 83 46.49 -3.05 -54.19
CA GLN A 83 47.01 -4.37 -54.55
C GLN A 83 46.73 -4.74 -56.01
N SER A 84 45.55 -4.42 -56.52
CA SER A 84 45.19 -4.65 -57.92
C SER A 84 46.04 -3.81 -58.87
N ILE A 85 46.32 -2.54 -58.52
CA ILE A 85 47.22 -1.67 -59.28
C ILE A 85 48.66 -2.23 -59.25
N LEU A 86 49.15 -2.66 -58.09
CA LEU A 86 50.48 -3.28 -57.96
C LEU A 86 50.61 -4.54 -58.82
N ASN A 87 49.58 -5.39 -58.83
CA ASN A 87 49.54 -6.59 -59.67
C ASN A 87 49.56 -6.23 -61.17
N PHE A 88 48.81 -5.20 -61.58
CA PHE A 88 48.82 -4.69 -62.95
C PHE A 88 50.20 -4.20 -63.36
N VAL A 89 50.81 -3.30 -62.58
CA VAL A 89 52.16 -2.75 -62.86
C VAL A 89 53.18 -3.87 -62.94
N THR A 90 53.13 -4.86 -62.05
CA THR A 90 54.05 -6.00 -62.04
C THR A 90 53.86 -6.92 -63.26
N THR A 91 52.63 -7.10 -63.73
CA THR A 91 52.33 -7.99 -64.87
C THR A 91 52.82 -7.39 -66.20
N TYR A 92 52.67 -6.08 -66.37
CA TYR A 92 52.96 -5.40 -67.64
C TYR A 92 54.30 -4.66 -67.67
N GLU A 93 55.13 -4.79 -66.63
CA GLU A 93 56.45 -4.13 -66.47
C GLU A 93 57.37 -4.30 -67.70
N ASN A 94 57.32 -5.45 -68.37
CA ASN A 94 58.12 -5.75 -69.57
C ASN A 94 57.42 -5.44 -70.90
N ASP A 95 56.16 -5.00 -70.87
CA ASP A 95 55.34 -4.72 -72.05
C ASP A 95 55.33 -3.22 -72.35
N ASN A 96 56.49 -2.73 -72.82
CA ASN A 96 56.85 -1.31 -72.95
C ASN A 96 55.85 -0.49 -73.80
N ASN A 97 55.06 -1.13 -74.67
CA ASN A 97 54.02 -0.48 -75.47
C ASN A 97 52.74 -0.14 -74.68
N ILE A 98 52.39 -0.93 -73.67
CA ILE A 98 51.18 -0.71 -72.84
C ILE A 98 51.46 0.35 -71.78
N ILE A 99 52.66 0.35 -71.19
CA ILE A 99 53.06 1.35 -70.17
C ILE A 99 53.27 2.74 -70.80
N LYS A 100 53.91 2.84 -71.97
CA LYS A 100 54.11 4.13 -72.69
C LYS A 100 52.82 4.83 -73.10
N GLN A 101 51.72 4.09 -73.25
CA GLN A 101 50.41 4.67 -73.58
C GLN A 101 49.77 5.41 -72.40
N HIS A 102 50.28 5.19 -71.19
CA HIS A 102 49.76 5.78 -69.95
C HIS A 102 50.80 6.58 -69.14
N ILE A 103 52.10 6.48 -69.46
CA ILE A 103 53.20 7.21 -68.81
C ILE A 103 54.16 7.74 -69.88
N GLN A 104 54.28 9.06 -69.98
CA GLN A 104 55.28 9.76 -70.79
C GLN A 104 56.60 9.73 -70.01
N ASP A 105 57.65 9.11 -70.58
CA ASP A 105 59.01 8.91 -70.03
C ASP A 105 59.16 7.70 -69.09
N ASN A 106 59.41 6.54 -69.70
CA ASN A 106 59.52 5.23 -69.03
C ASN A 106 61.00 4.82 -68.87
N ASP A 107 61.71 5.44 -67.92
CA ASP A 107 62.97 4.89 -67.39
C ASP A 107 62.65 3.78 -66.38
N GLU A 108 63.38 2.65 -66.44
CA GLU A 108 63.21 1.45 -65.59
C GLU A 108 63.23 1.76 -64.08
N ASP A 109 63.90 2.85 -63.70
CA ASP A 109 63.96 3.39 -62.34
C ASP A 109 62.59 3.91 -61.85
N ASN A 110 61.76 4.48 -62.74
CA ASN A 110 60.45 5.04 -62.38
C ASN A 110 59.41 3.95 -62.06
N VAL A 111 59.41 2.83 -62.79
CA VAL A 111 58.48 1.71 -62.54
C VAL A 111 58.82 1.00 -61.21
N SER A 112 60.12 0.86 -60.92
CA SER A 112 60.60 0.31 -59.65
C SER A 112 60.14 1.17 -58.46
N LYS A 113 60.28 2.51 -58.57
CA LYS A 113 59.78 3.46 -57.57
C LYS A 113 58.27 3.35 -57.36
N ILE A 114 57.47 3.29 -58.42
CA ILE A 114 56.01 3.12 -58.32
C ILE A 114 55.64 1.84 -57.57
N LYS A 115 56.31 0.71 -57.88
CA LYS A 115 56.07 -0.56 -57.18
C LYS A 115 56.44 -0.49 -55.70
N GLU A 116 57.52 0.19 -55.37
CA GLU A 116 57.94 0.42 -53.98
C GLU A 116 56.90 1.26 -53.23
N THR A 117 56.47 2.40 -53.79
CA THR A 117 55.41 3.24 -53.22
C THR A 117 54.13 2.45 -52.97
N LEU A 118 53.65 1.67 -53.96
CA LEU A 118 52.43 0.86 -53.81
C LEU A 118 52.56 -0.20 -52.70
N LYS A 119 53.72 -0.86 -52.57
CA LYS A 119 53.99 -1.81 -51.49
C LYS A 119 53.97 -1.12 -50.13
N THR A 120 54.62 0.04 -50.02
CA THR A 120 54.62 0.85 -48.79
C THR A 120 53.20 1.27 -48.43
N THR A 121 52.39 1.74 -49.39
CA THR A 121 50.97 2.09 -49.13
C THR A 121 50.14 0.90 -48.67
N ILE A 122 50.33 -0.29 -49.25
CA ILE A 122 49.65 -1.53 -48.79
C ILE A 122 50.05 -1.87 -47.36
N GLN A 123 51.33 -1.72 -47.03
CA GLN A 123 51.85 -1.94 -45.67
C GLN A 123 51.26 -0.92 -44.69
N SER A 124 51.22 0.37 -45.04
CA SER A 124 50.58 1.40 -44.22
C SER A 124 49.11 1.10 -43.97
N PHE A 125 48.35 0.67 -44.99
CA PHE A 125 46.96 0.24 -44.78
C PHE A 125 46.85 -0.97 -43.84
N GLN A 126 47.77 -1.94 -43.94
CA GLN A 126 47.79 -3.08 -43.01
C GLN A 126 48.09 -2.64 -41.57
N GLU A 127 49.02 -1.71 -41.37
CA GLU A 127 49.35 -1.16 -40.05
C GLU A 127 48.17 -0.40 -39.45
N ILE A 128 47.44 0.36 -40.27
CA ILE A 128 46.21 1.04 -39.81
C ILE A 128 45.13 0.01 -39.42
N LEU A 129 44.90 -1.03 -40.24
CA LEU A 129 43.95 -2.10 -39.91
C LEU A 129 44.31 -2.79 -38.59
N ASN A 130 45.58 -3.12 -38.38
CA ASN A 130 46.05 -3.73 -37.13
C ASN A 130 45.77 -2.82 -35.91
N LYS A 131 46.04 -1.51 -36.01
CA LYS A 131 45.74 -0.54 -34.94
C LYS A 131 44.24 -0.42 -34.66
N ILE A 132 43.41 -0.48 -35.70
CA ILE A 132 41.95 -0.48 -35.54
C ILE A 132 41.49 -1.76 -34.83
N ASP A 133 42.03 -2.92 -35.19
CA ASP A 133 41.72 -4.20 -34.54
C ASP A 133 42.16 -4.23 -33.07
N GLU A 134 43.33 -3.68 -32.74
CA GLU A 134 43.78 -3.48 -31.35
C GLU A 134 42.81 -2.60 -30.56
N THR A 135 42.39 -1.47 -31.13
CA THR A 135 41.40 -0.56 -30.54
C THR A 135 40.07 -1.28 -30.33
N LYS A 136 39.60 -2.04 -31.32
CA LYS A 136 38.37 -2.81 -31.24
C LYS A 136 38.46 -3.89 -30.16
N ALA A 137 39.59 -4.59 -30.04
CA ALA A 137 39.80 -5.58 -29.00
C ALA A 137 39.82 -4.95 -27.59
N GLN A 138 40.42 -3.76 -27.45
CA GLN A 138 40.49 -3.03 -26.17
C GLN A 138 39.11 -2.58 -25.66
N PHE A 139 38.26 -2.04 -26.54
CA PHE A 139 36.96 -1.49 -26.12
C PHE A 139 35.80 -2.48 -26.26
N TYR A 140 35.89 -3.39 -27.22
CA TYR A 140 34.81 -4.30 -27.58
C TYR A 140 35.14 -5.81 -27.38
N GLY A 141 36.31 -6.15 -26.83
CA GLY A 141 36.74 -7.53 -26.50
C GLY A 141 36.33 -8.04 -25.10
N ASN A 142 37.25 -8.70 -24.37
CA ASN A 142 36.97 -9.18 -23.00
C ASN A 142 37.03 -8.00 -22.01
N ASN A 143 36.00 -7.84 -21.16
CA ASN A 143 35.70 -6.62 -20.37
C ASN A 143 35.25 -5.40 -21.22
N ASN A 144 34.57 -5.68 -22.33
CA ASN A 144 33.90 -4.69 -23.20
C ASN A 144 32.90 -3.81 -22.43
N ILE A 145 32.80 -2.56 -22.88
CA ILE A 145 31.72 -1.60 -22.57
C ILE A 145 30.35 -2.29 -22.44
N ASN A 146 29.97 -3.18 -23.37
CA ASN A 146 28.71 -3.94 -23.34
C ASN A 146 28.58 -4.86 -22.11
N ASN A 147 29.66 -5.53 -21.69
CA ASN A 147 29.65 -6.38 -20.51
C ASN A 147 29.53 -5.55 -19.22
N ILE A 148 30.18 -4.39 -19.18
CA ILE A 148 30.07 -3.45 -18.07
C ILE A 148 28.63 -2.92 -17.99
N ILE A 149 28.07 -2.44 -19.12
CA ILE A 149 26.67 -2.00 -19.21
C ILE A 149 25.71 -3.11 -18.78
N SER A 150 25.93 -4.35 -19.22
CA SER A 150 25.09 -5.49 -18.84
C SER A 150 25.15 -5.78 -17.34
N THR A 151 26.34 -5.76 -16.74
CA THR A 151 26.54 -5.96 -15.30
C THR A 151 25.84 -4.85 -14.51
N ILE A 152 26.01 -3.60 -14.94
CA ILE A 152 25.35 -2.47 -14.30
C ILE A 152 23.84 -2.59 -14.40
N SER A 153 23.31 -2.90 -15.59
CA SER A 153 21.88 -3.08 -15.83
C SER A 153 21.29 -4.18 -14.93
N GLN A 154 22.04 -5.26 -14.73
CA GLN A 154 21.64 -6.34 -13.82
C GLN A 154 21.59 -5.85 -12.37
N ASN A 155 22.61 -5.11 -11.91
CA ASN A 155 22.61 -4.53 -10.56
C ASN A 155 21.45 -3.55 -10.33
N VAL A 156 21.16 -2.69 -11.32
CA VAL A 156 20.01 -1.77 -11.29
C VAL A 156 18.70 -2.55 -11.19
N ASN A 157 18.53 -3.59 -12.00
CA ASN A 157 17.34 -4.43 -12.00
C ASN A 157 17.15 -5.19 -10.68
N ASP A 158 18.23 -5.68 -10.08
CA ASP A 158 18.19 -6.32 -8.76
C ASP A 158 17.64 -5.33 -7.71
N VAL A 159 18.17 -4.10 -7.66
CA VAL A 159 17.71 -3.09 -6.69
C VAL A 159 16.26 -2.69 -6.95
N LYS A 160 15.86 -2.47 -8.22
CA LYS A 160 14.46 -2.20 -8.60
C LYS A 160 13.52 -3.28 -8.09
N LYS A 161 13.91 -4.55 -8.26
CA LYS A 161 13.11 -5.71 -7.82
C LYS A 161 12.95 -5.74 -6.30
N HIS A 162 14.01 -5.50 -5.54
CA HIS A 162 13.93 -5.46 -4.07
C HIS A 162 13.09 -4.28 -3.58
N LEU A 163 13.32 -3.08 -4.09
CA LEU A 163 12.54 -1.90 -3.70
C LEU A 163 11.04 -2.07 -3.99
N SER A 164 10.68 -2.62 -5.15
CA SER A 164 9.26 -2.85 -5.49
C SER A 164 8.58 -3.78 -4.48
N LYS A 165 9.30 -4.77 -3.96
CA LYS A 165 8.78 -5.70 -2.95
C LYS A 165 8.65 -5.01 -1.59
N ASP A 166 9.64 -4.23 -1.19
CA ASP A 166 9.59 -3.43 0.04
C ASP A 166 8.43 -2.45 0.05
N LEU A 167 8.22 -1.71 -1.05
CA LEU A 167 7.09 -0.80 -1.18
C LEU A 167 5.75 -1.52 -1.12
N THR A 168 5.67 -2.75 -1.65
CA THR A 168 4.46 -3.57 -1.54
C THR A 168 4.18 -3.92 -0.08
N ILE A 169 5.19 -4.42 0.64
CA ILE A 169 5.09 -4.77 2.06
C ILE A 169 4.72 -3.53 2.90
N GLU A 170 5.37 -2.39 2.67
CA GLU A 170 5.11 -1.13 3.38
C GLU A 170 3.65 -0.70 3.22
N ASN A 171 3.14 -0.72 1.98
CA ASN A 171 1.76 -0.35 1.70
C ASN A 171 0.76 -1.29 2.39
N GLU A 172 1.02 -2.59 2.40
CA GLU A 172 0.18 -3.57 3.10
C GLU A 172 0.16 -3.32 4.61
N LEU A 173 1.32 -3.04 5.22
CA LEU A 173 1.41 -2.70 6.65
C LEU A 173 0.66 -1.42 6.99
N ILE A 174 0.76 -0.38 6.15
CA ILE A 174 0.01 0.87 6.32
C ILE A 174 -1.51 0.62 6.27
N GLN A 175 -1.98 -0.24 5.36
CA GLN A 175 -3.39 -0.59 5.26
C GLN A 175 -3.88 -1.38 6.47
N ILE A 176 -3.08 -2.33 6.96
CA ILE A 176 -3.34 -3.06 8.20
C ILE A 176 -3.45 -2.08 9.38
N GLN A 177 -2.49 -1.16 9.52
CA GLN A 177 -2.49 -0.18 10.60
C GLN A 177 -3.74 0.70 10.58
N LYS A 178 -4.16 1.17 9.39
CA LYS A 178 -5.42 1.92 9.23
C LYS A 178 -6.63 1.08 9.65
N SER A 179 -6.69 -0.17 9.18
CA SER A 179 -7.79 -1.09 9.53
C SER A 179 -7.87 -1.36 11.03
N LEU A 180 -6.72 -1.47 11.70
CA LEU A 180 -6.63 -1.63 13.16
C LEU A 180 -7.09 -0.38 13.91
N GLU A 181 -6.78 0.81 13.41
CA GLU A 181 -7.26 2.06 14.00
C GLU A 181 -8.77 2.23 13.80
N ASP A 182 -9.28 1.92 12.61
CA ASP A 182 -10.70 1.97 12.30
C ASP A 182 -11.50 0.99 13.18
N ILE A 183 -11.02 -0.26 13.32
CA ILE A 183 -11.72 -1.24 14.16
C ILE A 183 -11.67 -0.83 15.64
N LYS A 184 -10.56 -0.27 16.12
CA LYS A 184 -10.43 0.23 17.50
C LYS A 184 -11.40 1.38 17.78
N ASN A 185 -11.62 2.25 16.80
CA ASN A 185 -12.59 3.35 16.91
C ASN A 185 -14.03 2.82 16.86
N SER A 186 -14.34 1.92 15.93
CA SER A 186 -15.69 1.34 15.80
C SER A 186 -16.11 0.46 17.00
N THR A 187 -15.14 -0.12 17.71
CA THR A 187 -15.38 -0.98 18.88
C THR A 187 -15.43 -0.21 20.19
N TYR A 188 -15.29 1.12 20.18
CA TYR A 188 -15.18 1.93 21.40
C TYR A 188 -16.32 1.73 22.39
N GLU A 189 -17.57 1.66 21.92
CA GLU A 189 -18.75 1.53 22.80
C GLU A 189 -18.97 0.10 23.33
N ILE A 190 -18.34 -0.88 22.68
CA ILE A 190 -18.53 -2.32 22.98
C ILE A 190 -17.27 -2.96 23.57
N ARG A 191 -16.21 -2.18 23.82
CA ARG A 191 -15.02 -2.62 24.55
C ARG A 191 -15.31 -2.88 26.03
N SER A 192 -14.51 -3.71 26.65
CA SER A 192 -14.80 -4.26 27.98
C SER A 192 -14.98 -3.17 29.05
N GLU A 193 -14.23 -2.07 28.94
CA GLU A 193 -14.34 -0.92 29.84
C GLU A 193 -15.75 -0.27 29.78
N GLN A 194 -16.30 -0.06 28.59
CA GLN A 194 -17.62 0.57 28.43
C GLN A 194 -18.75 -0.41 28.79
N ILE A 195 -18.60 -1.67 28.41
CA ILE A 195 -19.53 -2.73 28.78
C ILE A 195 -19.58 -2.92 30.31
N THR A 196 -18.45 -2.82 30.99
CA THR A 196 -18.40 -2.86 32.46
C THR A 196 -19.22 -1.73 33.09
N LYS A 197 -19.08 -0.50 32.59
CA LYS A 197 -19.88 0.65 33.08
C LYS A 197 -21.38 0.43 32.83
N TYR A 198 -21.74 -0.01 31.64
CA TYR A 198 -23.12 -0.34 31.26
C TYR A 198 -23.74 -1.40 32.18
N ILE A 199 -23.02 -2.51 32.40
CA ILE A 199 -23.46 -3.62 33.26
C ILE A 199 -23.60 -3.18 34.71
N ASN A 200 -22.67 -2.38 35.23
CA ASN A 200 -22.74 -1.91 36.62
C ASN A 200 -23.97 -1.04 36.86
N THR A 201 -24.33 -0.17 35.92
CA THR A 201 -25.55 0.63 35.99
C THR A 201 -26.79 -0.25 36.07
N ILE A 202 -26.89 -1.27 35.22
CA ILE A 202 -28.02 -2.20 35.21
C ILE A 202 -28.06 -3.02 36.51
N ASN A 203 -26.93 -3.61 36.92
CA ASN A 203 -26.85 -4.39 38.15
C ASN A 203 -27.28 -3.57 39.37
N ASN A 204 -26.82 -2.32 39.49
CA ASN A 204 -27.21 -1.43 40.59
C ASN A 204 -28.72 -1.16 40.60
N TYR A 205 -29.31 -0.87 39.43
CA TYR A 205 -30.75 -0.70 39.31
C TYR A 205 -31.50 -1.97 39.73
N VAL A 206 -31.15 -3.12 39.13
CA VAL A 206 -31.83 -4.40 39.38
C VAL A 206 -31.72 -4.82 40.84
N GLU A 207 -30.56 -4.66 41.46
CA GLU A 207 -30.35 -5.01 42.86
C GLU A 207 -31.18 -4.12 43.81
N GLN A 208 -31.20 -2.80 43.56
CA GLN A 208 -32.02 -1.87 44.35
C GLN A 208 -33.51 -2.19 44.26
N GLN A 209 -34.02 -2.44 43.04
CA GLN A 209 -35.44 -2.78 42.84
C GLN A 209 -35.80 -4.13 43.45
N THR A 210 -34.92 -5.13 43.34
CA THR A 210 -35.15 -6.45 43.94
C THR A 210 -35.20 -6.36 45.47
N LYS A 211 -34.33 -5.55 46.10
CA LYS A 211 -34.38 -5.27 47.56
C LYS A 211 -35.64 -4.51 47.96
N HIS A 212 -36.10 -3.56 47.14
CA HIS A 212 -37.36 -2.84 47.39
C HIS A 212 -38.55 -3.80 47.47
N ILE A 213 -38.70 -4.68 46.48
CA ILE A 213 -39.76 -5.70 46.45
C ILE A 213 -39.63 -6.72 47.59
N GLN A 214 -38.41 -7.03 48.04
CA GLN A 214 -38.21 -7.86 49.23
C GLN A 214 -38.79 -7.23 50.50
N ASN A 215 -38.67 -5.91 50.64
CA ASN A 215 -39.06 -5.21 51.87
C ASN A 215 -40.51 -4.73 51.84
N ASN A 216 -41.05 -4.38 50.68
CA ASN A 216 -42.42 -3.90 50.51
C ASN A 216 -43.06 -4.50 49.24
N PRO A 217 -43.75 -5.64 49.36
CA PRO A 217 -44.26 -6.35 48.19
C PRO A 217 -45.49 -5.64 47.59
N ASN A 218 -45.31 -4.92 46.48
CA ASN A 218 -46.41 -4.40 45.67
C ASN A 218 -46.47 -5.15 44.33
N LYS A 219 -47.61 -5.79 44.05
CA LYS A 219 -47.81 -6.62 42.86
C LYS A 219 -47.68 -5.83 41.56
N ASP A 220 -48.22 -4.61 41.51
CA ASP A 220 -48.26 -3.81 40.28
C ASP A 220 -46.86 -3.26 39.94
N GLU A 221 -46.02 -2.99 40.95
CA GLU A 221 -44.63 -2.56 40.76
C GLU A 221 -43.72 -3.68 40.20
N ILE A 222 -44.03 -4.96 40.48
CA ILE A 222 -43.24 -6.09 39.97
C ILE A 222 -43.30 -6.17 38.45
N ASP A 223 -44.46 -5.94 37.83
CA ASP A 223 -44.59 -5.99 36.37
C ASP A 223 -43.76 -4.89 35.70
N ASP A 224 -43.79 -3.68 36.24
CA ASP A 224 -42.99 -2.55 35.75
C ASP A 224 -41.48 -2.82 35.86
N ILE A 225 -41.03 -3.42 36.98
CA ILE A 225 -39.63 -3.80 37.17
C ILE A 225 -39.25 -4.89 36.17
N ILE A 226 -40.05 -5.95 36.03
CA ILE A 226 -39.81 -7.02 35.05
C ILE A 226 -39.70 -6.43 33.64
N GLN A 227 -40.61 -5.53 33.25
CA GLN A 227 -40.60 -4.94 31.92
C GLN A 227 -39.34 -4.10 31.67
N LYS A 228 -38.87 -3.35 32.67
CA LYS A 228 -37.60 -2.62 32.58
C LYS A 228 -36.39 -3.56 32.43
N ILE A 229 -36.33 -4.65 33.20
CA ILE A 229 -35.26 -5.65 33.08
C ILE A 229 -35.28 -6.31 31.70
N VAL A 230 -36.47 -6.64 31.19
CA VAL A 230 -36.64 -7.18 29.84
C VAL A 230 -36.13 -6.20 28.78
N ASN A 231 -36.38 -4.90 28.93
CA ASN A 231 -35.88 -3.89 28.01
C ASN A 231 -34.34 -3.80 28.03
N TYR A 232 -33.72 -3.85 29.21
CA TYR A 232 -32.24 -3.92 29.31
C TYR A 232 -31.67 -5.17 28.63
N ASN A 233 -32.33 -6.33 28.76
CA ASN A 233 -31.91 -7.54 28.05
C ASN A 233 -32.02 -7.38 26.54
N LYS A 234 -33.10 -6.77 26.03
CA LYS A 234 -33.23 -6.50 24.58
C LYS A 234 -32.13 -5.58 24.05
N GLU A 235 -31.78 -4.53 24.78
CA GLU A 235 -30.65 -3.66 24.43
C GLU A 235 -29.32 -4.44 24.42
N SER A 236 -29.12 -5.32 25.40
CA SER A 236 -27.95 -6.19 25.49
C SER A 236 -27.88 -7.21 24.35
N GLU A 237 -29.03 -7.79 23.96
CA GLU A 237 -29.15 -8.70 22.82
C GLU A 237 -28.82 -8.01 21.49
N ILE A 238 -29.10 -6.72 21.35
CA ILE A 238 -28.72 -5.93 20.16
C ILE A 238 -27.21 -5.68 20.12
N LYS A 239 -26.53 -5.54 21.26
CA LYS A 239 -25.07 -5.33 21.32
C LYS A 239 -24.27 -6.58 20.96
N LEU A 240 -24.82 -7.79 21.19
CA LEU A 240 -24.12 -9.05 20.93
C LEU A 240 -23.73 -9.26 19.45
N PRO A 241 -24.64 -9.11 18.47
CA PRO A 241 -24.28 -9.17 17.05
C PRO A 241 -23.16 -8.20 16.69
N THR A 242 -23.22 -6.94 17.16
CA THR A 242 -22.17 -5.95 16.90
C THR A 242 -20.80 -6.41 17.43
N ILE A 243 -20.74 -7.03 18.61
CA ILE A 243 -19.49 -7.60 19.14
C ILE A 243 -18.99 -8.74 18.26
N ILE A 244 -19.88 -9.66 17.85
CA ILE A 244 -19.54 -10.81 17.01
C ILE A 244 -19.03 -10.37 15.63
N ASP A 245 -19.71 -9.43 14.99
CA ASP A 245 -19.34 -8.91 13.68
C ASP A 245 -17.97 -8.23 13.72
N ASN A 246 -17.69 -7.42 14.76
CA ASN A 246 -16.38 -6.81 14.93
C ASN A 246 -15.28 -7.86 15.20
N LYS A 247 -15.56 -8.93 15.96
CA LYS A 247 -14.60 -10.03 16.11
C LYS A 247 -14.28 -10.72 14.77
N ASN A 248 -15.28 -10.93 13.93
CA ASN A 248 -15.08 -11.48 12.59
C ASN A 248 -14.21 -10.55 11.73
N ASN A 249 -14.44 -9.23 11.80
CA ASN A 249 -13.60 -8.24 11.12
C ASN A 249 -12.15 -8.28 11.59
N VAL A 250 -11.90 -8.33 12.91
CA VAL A 250 -10.54 -8.45 13.45
C VAL A 250 -9.90 -9.77 13.03
N THR A 251 -10.66 -10.87 12.98
CA THR A 251 -10.16 -12.16 12.50
C THR A 251 -9.71 -12.07 11.03
N SER A 252 -10.44 -11.33 10.19
CA SER A 252 -10.03 -11.05 8.81
C SER A 252 -8.74 -10.23 8.76
N ILE A 253 -8.59 -9.22 9.63
CA ILE A 253 -7.35 -8.43 9.74
C ILE A 253 -6.16 -9.31 10.15
N ILE A 254 -6.35 -10.23 11.12
CA ILE A 254 -5.31 -11.20 11.50
C ILE A 254 -4.93 -12.11 10.32
N SER A 255 -5.90 -12.58 9.54
CA SER A 255 -5.60 -13.35 8.34
C SER A 255 -4.78 -12.55 7.32
N HIS A 256 -5.07 -11.26 7.16
CA HIS A 256 -4.30 -10.37 6.29
C HIS A 256 -2.87 -10.17 6.82
N ILE A 257 -2.71 -9.92 8.12
CA ILE A 257 -1.40 -9.82 8.77
C ILE A 257 -0.57 -11.09 8.55
N ASN A 258 -1.16 -12.28 8.70
CA ASN A 258 -0.45 -13.54 8.49
C ASN A 258 0.04 -13.71 7.06
N LYS A 259 -0.75 -13.30 6.05
CA LYS A 259 -0.30 -13.31 4.64
C LYS A 259 0.90 -12.39 4.43
N VAL A 260 0.90 -11.21 5.05
CA VAL A 260 2.02 -10.26 4.97
C VAL A 260 3.26 -10.82 5.68
N ILE A 261 3.10 -11.47 6.83
CA ILE A 261 4.18 -12.17 7.54
C ILE A 261 4.81 -13.24 6.66
N ASP A 262 4.01 -14.07 6.00
CA ASP A 262 4.51 -15.14 5.12
C ASP A 262 5.24 -14.56 3.90
N LEU A 263 4.72 -13.47 3.33
CA LEU A 263 5.39 -12.73 2.26
C LEU A 263 6.78 -12.24 2.72
N ILE A 264 6.86 -11.57 3.86
CA ILE A 264 8.14 -11.05 4.41
C ILE A 264 9.14 -12.19 4.65
N LYS A 265 8.69 -13.31 5.22
CA LYS A 265 9.55 -14.50 5.42
C LYS A 265 10.08 -15.06 4.12
N SER A 266 9.24 -15.15 3.09
CA SER A 266 9.64 -15.69 1.78
C SER A 266 10.71 -14.83 1.11
N GLU A 267 10.69 -13.52 1.35
CA GLU A 267 11.59 -12.56 0.71
C GLU A 267 12.92 -12.39 1.44
N TYR A 268 12.89 -12.34 2.78
CA TYR A 268 14.08 -12.00 3.57
C TYR A 268 14.68 -13.18 4.35
N ASN A 269 14.00 -14.33 4.39
CA ASN A 269 14.42 -15.54 5.10
C ASN A 269 14.89 -15.29 6.56
N ASN A 270 14.41 -14.20 7.17
CA ASN A 270 14.87 -13.71 8.46
C ASN A 270 13.71 -13.11 9.26
N ASN A 271 13.48 -13.65 10.46
CA ASN A 271 12.47 -13.18 11.40
C ASN A 271 12.87 -11.90 12.16
N ASN A 272 14.07 -11.36 11.92
CA ASN A 272 14.53 -10.09 12.51
C ASN A 272 14.34 -8.89 11.59
N ASN A 273 13.67 -9.05 10.44
CA ASN A 273 13.32 -7.95 9.57
C ASN A 273 12.30 -7.01 10.25
N VAL A 274 12.37 -5.74 9.91
CA VAL A 274 11.57 -4.64 10.48
C VAL A 274 10.10 -4.81 10.21
N SER A 275 9.78 -5.02 8.94
CA SER A 275 8.43 -5.23 8.49
C SER A 275 7.84 -6.46 9.19
N TYR A 276 8.67 -7.47 9.48
CA TYR A 276 8.25 -8.62 10.27
C TYR A 276 7.91 -8.22 11.72
N ASN A 277 8.75 -7.44 12.39
CA ASN A 277 8.49 -6.95 13.75
C ASN A 277 7.23 -6.06 13.81
N VAL A 278 7.04 -5.19 12.83
CA VAL A 278 5.84 -4.36 12.69
C VAL A 278 4.60 -5.22 12.48
N ALA A 279 4.66 -6.20 11.57
CA ALA A 279 3.56 -7.14 11.34
C ALA A 279 3.23 -7.94 12.62
N LYS A 280 4.24 -8.38 13.37
CA LYS A 280 4.06 -9.09 14.64
C LYS A 280 3.43 -8.21 15.72
N LYS A 281 3.80 -6.93 15.79
CA LYS A 281 3.14 -5.97 16.66
C LYS A 281 1.67 -5.77 16.27
N HIS A 282 1.37 -5.67 14.98
CA HIS A 282 -0.01 -5.59 14.50
C HIS A 282 -0.81 -6.86 14.82
N GLU A 283 -0.19 -8.04 14.74
CA GLU A 283 -0.81 -9.31 15.16
C GLU A 283 -1.14 -9.28 16.65
N GLU A 284 -0.22 -8.80 17.50
CA GLU A 284 -0.43 -8.65 18.93
C GLU A 284 -1.56 -7.67 19.25
N ASP A 285 -1.55 -6.49 18.62
CA ASP A 285 -2.60 -5.46 18.76
C ASP A 285 -3.97 -6.03 18.37
N ALA A 286 -4.07 -6.76 17.26
CA ALA A 286 -5.30 -7.40 16.81
C ALA A 286 -5.81 -8.45 17.82
N ASN A 287 -4.91 -9.27 18.36
CA ASN A 287 -5.25 -10.28 19.36
C ASN A 287 -5.73 -9.66 20.68
N ILE A 288 -5.16 -8.51 21.09
CA ILE A 288 -5.63 -7.74 22.25
C ILE A 288 -7.09 -7.30 22.04
N ILE A 289 -7.42 -6.79 20.84
CA ILE A 289 -8.80 -6.38 20.50
C ILE A 289 -9.75 -7.58 20.55
N ILE A 290 -9.39 -8.74 19.96
CA ILE A 290 -10.22 -9.95 20.04
C ILE A 290 -10.49 -10.34 21.50
N ARG A 291 -9.45 -10.38 22.34
CA ARG A 291 -9.58 -10.77 23.75
C ARG A 291 -10.49 -9.81 24.53
N ASP A 292 -10.42 -8.52 24.24
CA ASP A 292 -11.29 -7.51 24.86
C ASP A 292 -12.75 -7.68 24.43
N LEU A 293 -12.99 -7.96 23.15
CA LEU A 293 -14.31 -8.26 22.60
C LEU A 293 -14.87 -9.59 23.14
N ASP A 294 -14.04 -10.62 23.32
CA ASP A 294 -14.43 -11.87 24.00
C ASP A 294 -14.89 -11.62 25.43
N THR A 295 -14.14 -10.79 26.16
CA THR A 295 -14.48 -10.39 27.52
C THR A 295 -15.83 -9.67 27.54
N SER A 296 -16.03 -8.74 26.62
CA SER A 296 -17.26 -7.98 26.46
C SER A 296 -18.45 -8.88 26.13
N GLN A 297 -18.29 -9.83 25.20
CA GLN A 297 -19.31 -10.81 24.83
C GLN A 297 -19.73 -11.65 26.05
N ASN A 298 -18.76 -12.16 26.82
CA ASN A 298 -19.02 -12.96 28.01
C ASN A 298 -19.73 -12.15 29.09
N MET A 299 -19.33 -10.90 29.32
CA MET A 299 -19.98 -10.00 30.26
C MET A 299 -21.44 -9.74 29.91
N VAL A 300 -21.74 -9.46 28.64
CA VAL A 300 -23.12 -9.23 28.16
C VAL A 300 -23.97 -10.50 28.27
N ASN A 301 -23.44 -11.65 27.86
CA ASN A 301 -24.13 -12.95 28.02
C ASN A 301 -24.48 -13.25 29.48
N ASN A 302 -23.52 -13.03 30.39
CA ASN A 302 -23.72 -13.25 31.81
C ASN A 302 -24.78 -12.32 32.40
N LEU A 303 -24.81 -11.04 31.98
CA LEU A 303 -25.85 -10.10 32.37
C LEU A 303 -27.24 -10.59 31.95
N ILE A 304 -27.40 -10.97 30.68
CA ILE A 304 -28.67 -11.45 30.14
C ILE A 304 -29.18 -12.67 30.92
N GLN A 305 -28.30 -13.65 31.16
CA GLN A 305 -28.62 -14.86 31.93
C GLN A 305 -28.99 -14.55 33.39
N LYS A 306 -28.24 -13.65 34.04
CA LYS A 306 -28.53 -13.22 35.41
C LYS A 306 -29.89 -12.54 35.49
N ASN A 307 -30.18 -11.63 34.56
CA ASN A 307 -31.45 -10.93 34.48
C ASN A 307 -32.62 -11.88 34.23
N PHE A 308 -32.46 -12.92 33.40
CA PHE A 308 -33.50 -13.94 33.23
C PHE A 308 -33.84 -14.67 34.53
N LYS A 309 -32.84 -15.03 35.34
CA LYS A 309 -33.07 -15.65 36.66
C LYS A 309 -33.85 -14.71 37.58
N ILE A 310 -33.46 -13.43 37.63
CA ILE A 310 -34.14 -12.42 38.46
C ILE A 310 -35.58 -12.21 38.00
N ILE A 311 -35.83 -12.12 36.69
CA ILE A 311 -37.20 -12.05 36.15
C ILE A 311 -38.04 -13.25 36.59
N ASN A 312 -37.47 -14.46 36.54
CA ASN A 312 -38.18 -15.67 36.98
C ASN A 312 -38.49 -15.63 38.48
N ASP A 313 -37.55 -15.21 39.30
CA ASP A 313 -37.74 -15.06 40.75
C ASP A 313 -38.81 -14.01 41.09
N LEU A 314 -38.83 -12.89 40.37
CA LEU A 314 -39.86 -11.86 40.51
C LEU A 314 -41.25 -12.37 40.09
N LYS A 315 -41.35 -13.14 39.00
CA LYS A 315 -42.61 -13.80 38.58
C LYS A 315 -43.12 -14.79 39.63
N ASN A 316 -42.24 -15.62 40.17
CA ASN A 316 -42.59 -16.59 41.21
C ASN A 316 -43.11 -15.88 42.47
N ARG A 317 -42.41 -14.83 42.92
CA ARG A 317 -42.86 -14.00 44.06
C ARG A 317 -44.21 -13.35 43.82
N LYS A 318 -44.46 -12.83 42.62
CA LYS A 318 -45.76 -12.29 42.24
C LYS A 318 -46.86 -13.34 42.41
N GLN A 319 -46.62 -14.55 41.92
CA GLN A 319 -47.57 -15.66 42.02
C GLN A 319 -47.79 -16.10 43.49
N GLU A 320 -46.73 -16.14 44.31
CA GLU A 320 -46.84 -16.41 45.74
C GLU A 320 -47.72 -15.37 46.46
N MET A 321 -47.59 -14.08 46.12
CA MET A 321 -48.44 -13.02 46.68
C MET A 321 -49.90 -13.17 46.25
N GLU A 322 -50.15 -13.48 44.97
CA GLU A 322 -51.51 -13.75 44.47
C GLU A 322 -52.14 -14.94 45.22
N ASN A 323 -51.40 -16.02 45.39
CA ASN A 323 -51.86 -17.21 46.11
C ASN A 323 -52.15 -16.91 47.59
N ARG A 324 -51.29 -16.14 48.28
CA ARG A 324 -51.54 -15.72 49.68
C ARG A 324 -52.76 -14.82 49.81
N ASN A 325 -52.93 -13.87 48.89
CA ASN A 325 -54.10 -12.97 48.89
C ASN A 325 -55.39 -13.75 48.64
N ASN A 326 -55.38 -14.72 47.72
CA ASN A 326 -56.52 -15.60 47.46
C ASN A 326 -56.85 -16.49 48.68
N LEU A 327 -55.84 -17.06 49.34
CA LEU A 327 -56.03 -17.84 50.56
C LEU A 327 -56.62 -16.99 51.69
N HIS A 328 -56.12 -15.76 51.89
CA HIS A 328 -56.68 -14.83 52.86
C HIS A 328 -58.11 -14.43 52.53
N ALA A 329 -58.45 -14.22 51.26
CA ALA A 329 -59.81 -13.92 50.83
C ALA A 329 -60.75 -15.09 51.10
N ILE A 330 -60.37 -16.32 50.73
CA ILE A 330 -61.14 -17.55 50.98
C ILE A 330 -61.36 -17.76 52.48
N ASN A 331 -60.30 -17.65 53.30
CA ASN A 331 -60.41 -17.80 54.75
C ASN A 331 -61.34 -16.74 55.36
N ARG A 332 -61.26 -15.49 54.90
CA ARG A 332 -62.13 -14.41 55.36
C ARG A 332 -63.60 -14.64 54.95
N GLN A 333 -63.84 -15.18 53.76
CA GLN A 333 -65.17 -15.57 53.29
C GLN A 333 -65.73 -16.75 54.09
N GLN A 334 -64.90 -17.72 54.46
CA GLN A 334 -65.30 -18.82 55.35
C GLN A 334 -65.64 -18.33 56.77
N GLU A 335 -64.87 -17.39 57.34
CA GLU A 335 -65.20 -16.76 58.63
C GLU A 335 -66.54 -16.02 58.59
N ILE A 336 -66.81 -15.25 57.53
CA ILE A 336 -68.08 -14.54 57.35
C ILE A 336 -69.24 -15.55 57.21
N THR A 337 -69.05 -16.62 56.42
CA THR A 337 -70.09 -17.64 56.21
C THR A 337 -70.37 -18.45 57.48
N GLN A 338 -69.35 -18.72 58.30
CA GLN A 338 -69.52 -19.39 59.60
C GLN A 338 -70.19 -18.49 60.64
N THR A 339 -69.88 -17.19 60.67
CA THR A 339 -70.57 -16.23 61.55
C THR A 339 -72.03 -16.00 61.14
N GLU A 340 -72.35 -16.06 59.85
CA GLU A 340 -73.74 -16.06 59.35
C GLU A 340 -74.51 -17.33 59.72
N HIS A 341 -73.88 -18.52 59.67
CA HIS A 341 -74.53 -19.78 60.01
C HIS A 341 -74.79 -19.99 61.51
N ILE A 342 -74.04 -19.34 62.42
CA ILE A 342 -74.27 -19.43 63.87
C ILE A 342 -75.51 -18.61 64.31
N ASN A 343 -75.92 -17.61 63.54
CA ASN A 343 -77.05 -16.72 63.91
C ASN A 343 -78.44 -17.23 63.48
N ASN A 344 -78.56 -18.41 62.87
CA ASN A 344 -79.84 -18.96 62.43
C ASN A 344 -80.25 -20.19 63.24
N THR A 345 -80.69 -19.97 64.49
CA THR A 345 -81.59 -20.91 65.19
C THR A 345 -82.57 -20.11 66.06
N TYR A 346 -83.64 -19.58 65.45
CA TYR A 346 -85.04 -19.63 65.90
C TYR A 346 -85.93 -18.66 65.08
N HIS A 347 -87.05 -19.22 64.59
CA HIS A 347 -88.17 -18.65 63.81
C HIS A 347 -89.46 -18.67 64.69
N PRO A 348 -90.67 -18.12 64.34
CA PRO A 348 -91.10 -17.46 63.09
C PRO A 348 -92.10 -16.22 63.16
N HIS A 349 -92.21 -15.49 62.03
CA HIS A 349 -93.41 -14.93 61.32
C HIS A 349 -94.32 -13.80 61.93
N ILE A 350 -94.89 -12.78 61.23
CA ILE A 350 -95.13 -12.44 59.79
C ILE A 350 -95.40 -10.93 59.56
N ASN A 351 -94.76 -10.40 58.49
CA ASN A 351 -95.11 -9.42 57.43
C ASN A 351 -95.48 -7.91 57.57
N HIS A 352 -94.76 -7.17 56.69
CA HIS A 352 -95.08 -5.93 55.94
C HIS A 352 -95.20 -4.63 56.76
N THR A 353 -94.57 -3.48 56.42
CA THR A 353 -94.18 -2.89 55.13
C THR A 353 -93.30 -1.65 55.37
N ASN A 354 -92.45 -1.34 54.39
CA ASN A 354 -91.96 0.00 54.01
C ASN A 354 -91.12 0.86 54.99
N ASN A 355 -89.83 0.90 54.65
CA ASN A 355 -89.08 2.11 54.26
C ASN A 355 -88.87 3.21 55.33
N ILE A 356 -87.67 3.18 55.94
CA ILE A 356 -87.05 4.29 56.68
C ILE A 356 -85.59 4.35 56.17
N ASN A 357 -85.23 5.26 55.27
CA ASN A 357 -84.93 6.69 55.46
C ASN A 357 -83.54 6.96 56.09
N LYS A 358 -82.73 7.67 55.28
CA LYS A 358 -81.68 8.66 55.58
C LYS A 358 -80.20 8.26 55.51
N ASN A 359 -79.60 8.83 54.44
CA ASN A 359 -78.41 9.70 54.43
C ASN A 359 -77.02 9.03 54.53
N HIS A 360 -76.01 9.31 53.71
CA HIS A 360 -75.81 10.38 52.71
C HIS A 360 -74.86 9.89 51.61
N GLN A 361 -75.22 10.11 50.35
CA GLN A 361 -74.29 10.10 49.22
C GLN A 361 -74.05 11.53 48.72
N TYR A 362 -72.76 11.80 48.49
CA TYR A 362 -72.13 12.59 47.44
C TYR A 362 -72.83 13.85 46.91
N SER A 363 -72.14 14.98 47.06
CA SER A 363 -72.29 16.14 46.18
C SER A 363 -70.98 16.39 45.44
N SER A 364 -71.13 16.35 44.12
CA SER A 364 -70.24 16.77 43.04
C SER A 364 -70.00 18.27 42.99
N SER A 365 -68.87 18.69 42.42
CA SER A 365 -68.71 19.81 41.47
C SER A 365 -67.22 19.99 41.17
N ASP A 366 -66.73 20.37 39.99
CA ASP A 366 -67.34 20.58 38.69
C ASP A 366 -66.18 20.70 37.68
N ARG A 367 -66.36 20.09 36.49
CA ARG A 367 -66.11 20.69 35.16
C ARG A 367 -64.65 21.05 34.75
N LYS A 368 -64.21 20.92 33.49
CA LYS A 368 -64.87 20.67 32.20
C LYS A 368 -63.80 20.51 31.10
N ASN A 369 -64.28 19.98 29.97
CA ASN A 369 -63.84 20.21 28.58
C ASN A 369 -62.93 19.17 27.92
N SER A 370 -63.64 18.31 27.19
CA SER A 370 -63.43 17.95 25.78
C SER A 370 -62.40 18.76 24.97
N SER A 371 -61.70 18.09 24.07
CA SER A 371 -61.94 18.28 22.62
C SER A 371 -61.26 17.22 21.75
N LYS A 372 -61.89 17.04 20.60
CA LYS A 372 -61.68 16.09 19.51
C LYS A 372 -60.56 16.55 18.56
N THR A 373 -60.01 15.56 17.85
CA THR A 373 -59.32 15.63 16.53
C THR A 373 -57.93 16.29 16.54
N LYS A 374 -56.93 15.86 15.75
CA LYS A 374 -56.99 15.45 14.33
C LYS A 374 -55.67 14.75 13.96
N ASP A 375 -55.76 13.74 13.09
CA ASP A 375 -54.64 13.32 12.26
C ASP A 375 -54.07 14.51 11.49
N THR A 376 -52.74 14.63 11.51
CA THR A 376 -51.95 15.25 10.46
C THR A 376 -50.72 14.38 10.26
N GLY A 377 -50.79 13.54 9.23
CA GLY A 377 -49.68 12.70 8.83
C GLY A 377 -48.47 13.54 8.43
N ASN A 378 -47.30 13.00 8.74
CA ASN A 378 -46.12 13.21 7.93
C ASN A 378 -45.67 11.85 7.40
N SER A 379 -46.03 11.64 6.14
CA SER A 379 -45.33 10.80 5.20
C SER A 379 -43.84 11.16 5.16
N VAL A 380 -42.94 10.19 5.14
CA VAL A 380 -41.88 10.18 4.12
C VAL A 380 -41.69 8.76 3.62
N LYS A 381 -41.86 8.64 2.30
CA LYS A 381 -41.69 7.47 1.47
C LYS A 381 -40.24 6.96 1.55
N TYR A 382 -40.09 5.64 1.56
CA TYR A 382 -38.87 4.97 1.12
C TYR A 382 -38.57 5.40 -0.31
N ALA A 383 -37.55 6.24 -0.50
CA ALA A 383 -36.87 6.38 -1.77
C ALA A 383 -35.69 5.40 -1.75
N GLY A 384 -35.95 4.18 -2.24
CA GLY A 384 -34.90 3.27 -2.63
C GLY A 384 -34.16 3.86 -3.83
N ALA A 385 -32.88 4.15 -3.64
CA ALA A 385 -31.92 4.39 -4.72
C ALA A 385 -30.55 3.91 -4.25
N ILE A 386 -30.36 2.59 -4.29
CA ILE A 386 -29.02 2.00 -4.29
C ILE A 386 -28.51 2.14 -5.72
N THR A 387 -27.68 3.15 -5.95
CA THR A 387 -26.93 3.27 -7.19
C THR A 387 -25.56 2.65 -6.97
N LEU A 388 -25.38 1.43 -7.48
CA LEU A 388 -24.10 0.77 -7.65
C LEU A 388 -23.31 1.52 -8.73
N GLY A 389 -22.09 1.93 -8.40
CA GLY A 389 -21.17 2.60 -9.32
C GLY A 389 -19.72 2.33 -8.96
N LEU A 390 -19.23 1.15 -9.32
CA LEU A 390 -17.81 0.85 -9.47
C LEU A 390 -17.24 1.66 -10.64
N VAL A 391 -16.30 2.58 -10.39
CA VAL A 391 -15.38 3.06 -11.43
C VAL A 391 -14.01 3.33 -10.79
N ALA A 392 -13.03 2.52 -11.21
CA ALA A 392 -11.61 2.75 -11.00
C ALA A 392 -11.19 4.09 -11.64
N TYR A 393 -10.42 4.90 -10.92
CA TYR A 393 -9.68 6.01 -11.54
C TYR A 393 -8.20 5.91 -11.19
N TYR A 394 -7.47 5.33 -12.14
CA TYR A 394 -6.06 5.53 -12.40
C TYR A 394 -5.79 7.04 -12.53
N VAL A 395 -5.01 7.63 -11.63
CA VAL A 395 -4.44 8.95 -11.86
C VAL A 395 -3.10 8.76 -12.57
N ILE A 396 -3.14 8.84 -13.90
CA ILE A 396 -1.99 9.10 -14.75
C ILE A 396 -1.75 10.61 -14.68
N ILE A 397 -0.70 11.04 -13.98
CA ILE A 397 -0.23 12.42 -14.05
C ILE A 397 0.59 12.58 -15.33
N ARG A 398 -0.04 13.09 -16.38
CA ARG A 398 0.63 13.79 -17.48
C ARG A 398 0.79 15.25 -17.06
N THR A 399 1.98 15.65 -16.63
CA THR A 399 2.34 17.06 -16.52
C THR A 399 2.64 17.61 -17.91
N LYS A 400 1.68 18.34 -18.48
CA LYS A 400 1.95 19.37 -19.48
C LYS A 400 2.19 20.68 -18.74
N GLU A 401 3.35 21.25 -19.01
CA GLU A 401 3.73 22.67 -18.91
C GLU A 401 2.69 23.62 -18.33
N LYS A 402 2.99 24.16 -17.14
CA LYS A 402 2.81 25.58 -16.88
C LYS A 402 4.03 26.11 -16.13
N LYS A 403 4.69 27.07 -16.79
CA LYS A 403 5.60 28.03 -16.18
C LYS A 403 4.88 28.67 -15.00
N ASP A 404 5.51 28.65 -13.83
CA ASP A 404 5.60 29.84 -12.99
C ASP A 404 6.89 29.77 -12.18
N LYS A 405 7.62 30.88 -12.28
CA LYS A 405 8.78 31.22 -11.49
C LYS A 405 8.35 31.28 -10.03
N ASP A 406 9.08 30.63 -9.15
CA ASP A 406 9.57 31.25 -7.94
C ASP A 406 10.84 30.55 -7.50
N GLU A 407 11.86 31.39 -7.32
CA GLU A 407 13.22 31.08 -6.96
C GLU A 407 13.27 30.43 -5.57
N MET A 408 13.90 29.26 -5.48
CA MET A 408 14.60 28.88 -4.25
C MET A 408 16.00 28.42 -4.65
N GLU A 409 16.87 29.41 -4.60
CA GLU A 409 18.32 29.39 -4.71
C GLU A 409 18.91 28.30 -3.79
N PHE A 410 19.59 27.31 -4.37
CA PHE A 410 20.54 26.48 -3.64
C PHE A 410 21.83 26.31 -4.46
N ASP A 411 22.81 27.05 -3.96
CA ASP A 411 24.26 27.04 -4.13
C ASP A 411 24.86 25.89 -4.96
N LYS A 412 25.21 26.27 -6.19
CA LYS A 412 26.07 25.53 -7.11
C LYS A 412 27.52 25.82 -6.72
N SER A 413 28.08 25.06 -5.78
CA SER A 413 29.50 25.15 -5.48
C SER A 413 30.34 24.39 -6.53
N THR A 414 30.97 25.19 -7.41
CA THR A 414 32.28 24.97 -8.09
C THR A 414 32.45 23.71 -8.94
N SER A 415 32.16 23.78 -10.25
CA SER A 415 33.05 24.26 -11.34
C SER A 415 34.17 23.28 -11.74
N PHE A 416 33.91 22.50 -12.79
CA PHE A 416 34.86 22.35 -13.88
C PHE A 416 34.07 22.58 -15.17
N TYR A 417 34.59 23.47 -16.01
CA TYR A 417 34.00 24.05 -17.22
C TYR A 417 33.01 25.20 -16.97
N ASP A 418 33.56 26.42 -17.03
CA ASP A 418 32.98 27.48 -17.84
C ASP A 418 34.11 28.38 -18.35
N GLU A 419 34.29 28.40 -19.68
CA GLU A 419 34.43 29.60 -20.50
C GLU A 419 34.70 29.17 -21.95
N ASN A 420 33.63 28.89 -22.70
CA ASN A 420 33.28 29.70 -23.87
C ASN A 420 32.05 29.15 -24.59
N GLU A 421 31.28 30.10 -25.12
CA GLU A 421 30.20 29.97 -26.10
C GLU A 421 28.79 29.69 -25.58
N ASN A 422 28.10 30.80 -25.30
CA ASN A 422 26.70 30.92 -25.68
C ASN A 422 26.55 32.13 -26.62
N LYS A 423 26.46 31.86 -27.93
CA LYS A 423 25.75 32.70 -28.91
C LYS A 423 25.58 31.96 -30.24
N ASN A 424 24.30 31.86 -30.63
CA ASN A 424 23.76 31.55 -31.96
C ASN A 424 23.44 30.08 -32.26
N GLU A 425 22.18 29.75 -31.98
CA GLU A 425 21.34 28.92 -32.84
C GLU A 425 21.49 29.36 -34.31
N SER A 426 22.27 28.59 -35.10
CA SER A 426 22.15 28.37 -36.55
C SER A 426 23.53 28.12 -37.20
N ASP A 427 24.21 27.00 -36.92
CA ASP A 427 25.35 26.59 -37.78
C ASP A 427 25.78 25.10 -37.68
N LEU A 428 24.93 24.21 -37.15
CA LEU A 428 25.23 22.78 -36.95
C LEU A 428 25.14 21.92 -38.23
N PHE A 429 25.78 22.36 -39.33
CA PHE A 429 26.14 21.53 -40.48
C PHE A 429 27.31 22.15 -41.24
N LYS A 430 28.51 22.16 -40.63
CA LYS A 430 29.76 22.13 -41.37
C LYS A 430 30.73 21.21 -40.64
N ARG A 431 31.03 20.05 -41.24
CA ARG A 431 32.25 19.32 -40.92
C ARG A 431 33.38 20.17 -41.49
N GLU A 432 34.35 20.55 -40.66
CA GLU A 432 35.68 20.81 -41.19
C GLU A 432 36.21 19.44 -41.65
N ASP A 433 36.60 19.35 -42.91
CA ASP A 433 37.19 18.15 -43.47
C ASP A 433 38.43 17.80 -42.62
N GLU A 434 38.38 16.70 -41.89
CA GLU A 434 39.57 16.07 -41.32
C GLU A 434 40.45 15.64 -42.50
N ILE A 435 41.40 16.50 -42.84
CA ILE A 435 42.49 16.17 -43.74
C ILE A 435 43.36 15.17 -42.98
N ILE A 436 43.36 13.91 -43.43
CA ILE A 436 44.40 12.96 -43.07
C ILE A 436 45.69 13.46 -43.73
N GLU A 437 46.52 14.16 -42.98
CA GLU A 437 47.87 14.52 -43.40
C GLU A 437 48.70 13.23 -43.39
N ILE A 438 48.95 12.70 -44.59
CA ILE A 438 49.91 11.62 -44.80
C ILE A 438 51.26 12.31 -44.97
N ASP A 439 52.10 12.24 -43.94
CA ASP A 439 53.48 12.68 -44.01
C ASP A 439 54.23 11.80 -45.03
N MET A 440 54.47 12.36 -46.21
CA MET A 440 55.41 11.82 -47.18
C MET A 440 56.72 12.57 -46.96
N ASN A 441 57.74 11.88 -46.44
CA ASN A 441 59.09 12.42 -46.39
C ASN A 441 59.45 12.95 -47.79
N GLU A 442 59.55 14.28 -47.92
CA GLU A 442 59.87 14.96 -49.18
C GLU A 442 61.36 14.93 -49.56
N ASP A 443 62.18 14.13 -48.86
CA ASP A 443 63.55 13.85 -49.26
C ASP A 443 63.71 12.36 -49.61
N LEU A 444 63.45 12.01 -50.89
CA LEU A 444 64.15 10.97 -51.68
C LEU A 444 63.63 10.84 -53.13
#